data_AF-C5BZM0-F1
#
_entry.id   AF-C5BZM0-F1
#
_cell.length_a   1.000
_cell.length_b   1.000
_cell.length_c   1.000
_cell.angle_alpha   90.00
_cell.angle_beta   90.00
_cell.angle_gamma   90.00
#
_symmetry.space_group_name_H-M   'P 1'
#
loop_
_entity.id
_entity.type
_entity.pdbx_description
1 polymer ?
#
loop_
_entity_poly.entity_id
_entity_poly.type
_entity_poly.pdbx_seq_one_letter_code
_entity_poly.pdbx_strand_id
1 'polypeptide(L)'
;MCLGILVTIALTQVLRPSPRDAALFAVVAAVLVVDRIRPVRLAVLPFPRAAVVVVLGLAIWPALALGERYGAVDVVLLSAVGIAAFLVTWRREDDLDAAILRLPDARRAAVGRAARGWAAVVVCLGLWELTAFTVIRRSAPGGDVPPSISDVLSPVFDSAAGRAVLVGAWLLAGYALLRRAGERR
;
A
#
# COMPACT_ATOMS: atom_id res chain seq x y z
N MET A 1 -7.02 -14.65 3.09
CA MET A 1 -5.58 -14.31 3.02
C MET A 1 -5.31 -12.86 3.42
N CYS A 2 -5.94 -11.85 2.79
CA CYS A 2 -5.69 -10.44 3.10
C CYS A 2 -5.96 -10.03 4.55
N LEU A 3 -7.03 -10.54 5.18
CA LEU A 3 -7.33 -10.27 6.58
C LEU A 3 -6.22 -10.75 7.52
N GLY A 4 -5.70 -11.97 7.31
CA GLY A 4 -4.61 -12.52 8.10
C GLY A 4 -3.35 -11.66 8.02
N ILE A 5 -2.99 -11.21 6.82
CA ILE A 5 -1.85 -10.30 6.60
C ILE A 5 -2.05 -8.98 7.34
N LEU A 6 -3.22 -8.35 7.23
CA LEU A 6 -3.50 -7.08 7.91
C LEU A 6 -3.48 -7.20 9.43
N VAL A 7 -4.00 -8.30 9.98
CA VAL A 7 -3.94 -8.59 11.41
C VAL A 7 -2.49 -8.79 11.85
N THR A 8 -1.69 -9.55 11.09
CA THR A 8 -0.26 -9.73 11.38
C THR A 8 0.46 -8.38 11.36
N ILE A 9 0.20 -7.53 10.36
CA ILE A 9 0.80 -6.19 10.29
C ILE A 9 0.39 -5.36 11.52
N ALA A 10 -0.90 -5.29 11.86
CA ALA A 10 -1.38 -4.54 13.02
C ALA A 10 -0.69 -4.99 14.32
N LEU A 11 -0.55 -6.31 14.52
CA LEU A 11 0.17 -6.86 15.68
C LEU A 11 1.64 -6.44 15.70
N THR A 12 2.34 -6.48 14.56
CA THR A 12 3.74 -6.04 14.49
C THR A 12 3.90 -4.55 14.79
N GLN A 13 2.94 -3.70 14.42
CA GLN A 13 3.00 -2.26 14.68
C GLN A 13 2.79 -1.92 16.17
N VAL A 14 2.00 -2.71 16.89
CA VAL A 14 1.87 -2.62 18.36
C VAL A 14 3.21 -2.94 19.04
N LEU A 15 3.95 -3.93 18.51
CA LEU A 15 5.28 -4.29 19.01
C LEU A 15 6.37 -3.25 18.66
N ARG A 16 6.15 -2.46 17.60
CA ARG A 16 7.02 -1.37 17.09
C ARG A 16 6.69 0.03 17.68
N PRO A 17 6.05 0.08 18.85
CA PRO A 17 5.25 1.21 19.37
C PRO A 17 4.84 2.31 18.36
N SER A 18 4.25 1.94 17.22
CA SER A 18 3.67 2.91 16.27
C SER A 18 2.14 2.87 16.37
N PRO A 19 1.52 3.61 17.33
CA PRO A 19 0.09 3.54 17.57
C PRO A 19 -0.73 4.02 16.37
N ARG A 20 -0.18 4.96 15.58
CA ARG A 20 -0.85 5.50 14.39
C ARG A 20 -0.97 4.43 13.29
N ASP A 21 0.12 3.72 13.00
CA ASP A 21 0.12 2.69 11.96
C ASP A 21 -0.73 1.50 12.41
N ALA A 22 -0.60 1.08 13.67
CA ALA A 22 -1.43 0.03 14.25
C ALA A 22 -2.94 0.36 14.12
N ALA A 23 -3.33 1.58 14.45
CA ALA A 23 -4.72 2.03 14.32
C ALA A 23 -5.18 2.03 12.86
N LEU A 24 -4.36 2.51 11.92
CA LEU A 24 -4.70 2.54 10.50
C LEU A 24 -4.98 1.11 9.97
N PHE A 25 -4.07 0.17 10.22
CA PHE A 25 -4.24 -1.21 9.76
C PHE A 25 -5.39 -1.92 10.46
N ALA A 26 -5.60 -1.65 11.76
CA ALA A 26 -6.73 -2.19 12.51
C ALA A 26 -8.07 -1.68 11.96
N VAL A 27 -8.18 -0.40 11.61
CA VAL A 27 -9.39 0.18 10.99
C VAL A 27 -9.66 -0.47 9.64
N VAL A 28 -8.65 -0.62 8.77
CA VAL A 28 -8.83 -1.28 7.47
C VAL A 28 -9.24 -2.75 7.65
N ALA A 29 -8.62 -3.48 8.58
CA ALA A 29 -9.01 -4.85 8.89
C ALA A 29 -10.46 -4.92 9.41
N ALA A 30 -10.86 -4.02 10.30
CA ALA A 30 -12.23 -3.93 10.81
C ALA A 30 -13.23 -3.64 9.70
N VAL A 31 -12.94 -2.70 8.79
CA VAL A 31 -13.79 -2.41 7.63
C VAL A 31 -13.96 -3.66 6.76
N LEU A 32 -12.90 -4.42 6.51
CA LEU A 32 -12.98 -5.67 5.74
C LEU A 32 -13.77 -6.77 6.46
N VAL A 33 -13.67 -6.87 7.79
CA VAL A 33 -14.49 -7.79 8.58
C VAL A 33 -15.96 -7.39 8.52
N VAL A 34 -16.25 -6.10 8.68
CA VAL A 34 -17.62 -5.58 8.59
C VAL A 34 -18.18 -5.84 7.20
N ASP A 35 -17.43 -5.55 6.14
CA ASP A 35 -17.87 -5.78 4.75
C ASP A 35 -18.17 -7.26 4.47
N ARG A 36 -17.44 -8.19 5.09
CA ARG A 36 -17.71 -9.64 5.03
C ARG A 36 -19.03 -10.05 5.70
N ILE A 37 -19.45 -9.35 6.76
CA ILE A 37 -20.68 -9.65 7.51
C ILE A 37 -21.87 -8.88 6.94
N ARG A 38 -21.67 -7.60 6.63
CA ARG A 38 -22.63 -6.66 6.08
C ARG A 38 -21.97 -5.86 4.97
N PRO A 39 -22.23 -6.17 3.69
CA PRO A 39 -21.58 -5.49 2.58
C PRO A 39 -21.85 -3.99 2.64
N VAL A 40 -20.79 -3.20 2.76
CA VAL A 40 -20.88 -1.75 2.93
C VAL A 40 -21.10 -1.12 1.56
N ARG A 41 -22.21 -0.38 1.42
CA ARG A 41 -22.51 0.37 0.20
C ARG A 41 -21.81 1.73 0.27
N LEU A 42 -20.61 1.82 -0.31
CA LEU A 42 -19.94 3.10 -0.51
C LEU A 42 -20.34 3.70 -1.85
N ALA A 43 -20.49 5.02 -1.89
CA ALA A 43 -20.67 5.75 -3.14
C ALA A 43 -19.39 5.64 -3.96
N VAL A 44 -19.47 4.92 -5.09
CA VAL A 44 -18.35 4.70 -6.00
C VAL A 44 -18.25 5.89 -6.94
N LEU A 45 -17.03 6.41 -7.13
CA LEU A 45 -16.81 7.48 -8.10
C LEU A 45 -16.74 6.91 -9.52
N PRO A 46 -17.22 7.65 -10.54
CA PRO A 46 -17.04 7.24 -11.92
C PRO A 46 -15.55 7.19 -12.26
N PHE A 47 -15.19 6.31 -13.21
CA PHE A 47 -13.80 6.18 -13.61
C PHE A 47 -13.33 7.48 -14.29
N PRO A 48 -12.29 8.16 -13.78
CA PRO A 48 -11.82 9.40 -14.39
C PRO A 48 -11.23 9.12 -15.78
N ARG A 49 -11.37 10.09 -16.68
CA ARG A 49 -10.69 10.03 -17.98
C ARG A 49 -9.19 9.92 -17.77
N ALA A 50 -8.50 9.15 -18.61
CA ALA A 50 -7.04 8.96 -18.52
C ALA A 50 -6.28 10.29 -18.47
N ALA A 51 -6.71 11.29 -19.26
CA ALA A 51 -6.16 12.63 -19.24
C ALA A 51 -6.24 13.31 -17.86
N VAL A 52 -7.36 13.14 -17.13
CA VAL A 52 -7.53 13.71 -15.78
C VAL A 52 -6.55 13.07 -14.80
N VAL A 53 -6.40 11.74 -14.85
CA VAL A 53 -5.43 11.02 -13.98
C VAL A 53 -3.99 11.45 -14.28
N VAL A 54 -3.64 11.61 -15.56
CA VAL A 54 -2.31 12.10 -15.97
C VAL A 54 -2.07 13.53 -15.50
N VAL A 55 -3.03 14.43 -15.70
CA VAL A 55 -2.90 15.84 -15.26
C VAL A 55 -2.78 15.94 -13.74
N LEU A 56 -3.62 15.23 -12.99
CA LEU A 56 -3.52 15.19 -11.53
C LEU A 56 -2.20 14.56 -11.07
N GLY A 57 -1.76 13.48 -11.72
CA GLY A 57 -0.47 12.86 -11.43
C GLY A 57 0.70 13.82 -11.66
N LEU A 58 0.71 14.54 -12.77
CA LEU A 58 1.72 15.55 -13.09
C LEU A 58 1.69 16.75 -12.13
N ALA A 59 0.52 17.12 -11.61
CA ALA A 59 0.39 18.19 -10.61
C ALA A 59 0.85 17.75 -9.21
N ILE A 60 0.53 16.52 -8.81
CA ILE A 60 0.86 15.96 -7.48
C ILE A 60 2.34 15.57 -7.39
N TRP A 61 2.91 15.05 -8.47
CA TRP A 61 4.29 14.59 -8.52
C TRP A 61 5.33 15.59 -7.99
N PRO A 62 5.40 16.85 -8.46
CA PRO A 62 6.38 17.81 -7.97
C PRO A 62 6.14 18.19 -6.51
N ALA A 63 4.88 18.28 -6.07
CA ALA A 63 4.53 18.59 -4.68
C ALA A 63 5.06 17.52 -3.71
N LEU A 64 4.94 16.23 -4.08
CA LEU A 64 5.46 15.12 -3.29
C LEU A 64 6.99 14.90 -3.45
N ALA A 65 7.56 15.30 -4.58
CA ALA A 65 9.00 15.15 -4.84
C ALA A 65 9.84 16.21 -4.12
N LEU A 66 9.35 17.45 -4.08
CA LEU A 66 10.08 18.62 -3.57
C LEU A 66 9.60 19.06 -2.18
N GLY A 67 8.44 18.59 -1.72
CA GLY A 67 7.88 18.95 -0.42
C GLY A 67 8.70 18.44 0.76
N GLU A 68 8.43 18.95 1.96
CA GLU A 68 9.04 18.43 3.18
C GLU A 68 8.61 16.98 3.44
N ARG A 69 9.57 16.08 3.66
CA ARG A 69 9.30 14.66 3.93
C ARG A 69 8.47 14.56 5.20
N TYR A 70 7.33 13.89 5.14
CA TYR A 70 6.37 13.79 6.26
C TYR A 70 5.66 15.10 6.64
N GLY A 71 5.73 16.12 5.77
CA GLY A 71 4.97 17.34 5.95
C GLY A 71 3.47 17.13 5.80
N ALA A 72 2.67 18.12 6.21
CA ALA A 72 1.21 18.06 6.09
C ALA A 72 0.74 17.86 4.63
N VAL A 73 1.50 18.40 3.67
CA VAL A 73 1.23 18.24 2.23
C VAL A 73 1.31 16.78 1.80
N ASP A 74 2.34 16.04 2.21
CA ASP A 74 2.49 14.62 1.91
C ASP A 74 1.29 13.83 2.46
N VAL A 75 0.93 14.08 3.72
CA VAL A 75 -0.20 13.40 4.39
C VAL A 75 -1.51 13.66 3.65
N VAL A 76 -1.81 14.92 3.32
CA VAL A 76 -3.06 15.29 2.63
C VAL A 76 -3.11 14.70 1.23
N LEU A 77 -2.05 14.86 0.43
CA LEU A 77 -2.04 14.38 -0.96
C LEU A 77 -2.08 12.85 -1.03
N LEU A 78 -1.27 12.15 -0.23
CA LEU A 78 -1.26 10.68 -0.22
C LEU A 78 -2.61 10.12 0.27
N SER A 79 -3.21 10.73 1.30
CA SER A 79 -4.53 10.32 1.79
C SER A 79 -5.60 10.56 0.73
N ALA A 80 -5.60 11.73 0.08
CA ALA A 80 -6.57 12.07 -0.96
C ALA A 80 -6.45 11.14 -2.17
N VAL A 81 -5.23 10.86 -2.63
CA VAL A 81 -5.00 9.91 -3.73
C VAL A 81 -5.42 8.49 -3.34
N GLY A 82 -5.07 8.05 -2.13
CA GLY A 82 -5.45 6.73 -1.63
C GLY A 82 -6.97 6.56 -1.52
N ILE A 83 -7.66 7.54 -0.94
CA ILE A 83 -9.12 7.57 -0.81
C ILE A 83 -9.77 7.62 -2.19
N ALA A 84 -9.30 8.48 -3.10
CA ALA A 84 -9.86 8.59 -4.45
C ALA A 84 -9.67 7.27 -5.24
N ALA A 85 -8.48 6.69 -5.20
CA ALA A 85 -8.20 5.39 -5.82
C ALA A 85 -9.09 4.30 -5.23
N PHE A 86 -9.23 4.26 -3.91
CA PHE A 86 -10.14 3.36 -3.22
C PHE A 86 -11.58 3.54 -3.71
N LEU A 87 -12.14 4.75 -3.67
CA LEU A 87 -13.52 5.03 -4.09
C LEU A 87 -13.79 4.78 -5.58
N VAL A 88 -12.78 4.90 -6.46
CA VAL A 88 -12.91 4.61 -7.90
C VAL A 88 -12.88 3.10 -8.18
N THR A 89 -12.11 2.36 -7.39
CA THR A 89 -11.87 0.92 -7.57
C THR A 89 -12.76 0.04 -6.71
N TRP A 90 -13.36 0.57 -5.63
CA TRP A 90 -14.18 -0.19 -4.71
C TRP A 90 -15.54 -0.49 -5.32
N ARG A 91 -15.67 -1.62 -6.04
CA ARG A 91 -16.95 -2.09 -6.58
C ARG A 91 -17.39 -3.38 -5.91
N ARG A 92 -18.68 -3.44 -5.61
CA ARG A 92 -19.36 -4.63 -5.07
C ARG A 92 -19.28 -5.85 -6.01
N GLU A 93 -19.15 -5.62 -7.31
CA GLU A 93 -19.03 -6.66 -8.34
C GLU A 93 -17.64 -7.29 -8.39
N ASP A 94 -16.64 -6.65 -7.77
CA ASP A 94 -15.27 -7.13 -7.70
C ASP A 94 -15.14 -8.19 -6.59
N ASP A 95 -15.87 -9.28 -6.73
CA ASP A 95 -15.59 -10.51 -6.01
C ASP A 95 -14.29 -11.09 -6.58
N LEU A 96 -13.18 -10.83 -5.88
CA LEU A 96 -11.86 -11.31 -6.27
C LEU A 96 -11.83 -12.82 -6.44
N ASP A 97 -12.53 -13.58 -5.59
CA ASP A 97 -12.55 -15.03 -5.63
C ASP A 97 -13.28 -15.50 -6.90
N ALA A 98 -14.46 -14.92 -7.19
CA ALA A 98 -15.19 -15.19 -8.43
C ALA A 98 -14.41 -14.73 -9.69
N ALA A 99 -13.73 -13.59 -9.63
CA ALA A 99 -12.92 -13.07 -10.74
C ALA A 99 -11.73 -13.99 -11.05
N ILE A 100 -11.08 -14.54 -10.03
CA ILE A 100 -10.00 -15.53 -10.18
C ILE A 100 -10.54 -16.83 -10.78
N LEU A 101 -11.73 -17.27 -10.38
CA LEU A 101 -12.39 -18.47 -10.93
C LEU A 101 -12.81 -18.32 -12.40
N ARG A 102 -12.98 -17.10 -12.90
CA ARG A 102 -13.25 -16.86 -14.33
C ARG A 102 -11.99 -16.83 -15.20
N LEU A 103 -10.80 -16.79 -14.62
CA LEU A 103 -9.55 -16.81 -15.38
C LEU A 103 -9.27 -18.22 -15.93
N PRO A 104 -8.68 -18.32 -17.14
CA PRO A 104 -8.11 -19.57 -17.66
C PRO A 104 -7.08 -20.16 -16.67
N ASP A 105 -6.99 -21.49 -16.59
CA ASP A 105 -6.18 -22.18 -15.58
C ASP A 105 -4.72 -21.74 -15.57
N ALA A 106 -4.12 -21.55 -16.75
CA ALA A 106 -2.75 -21.05 -16.87
C ALA A 106 -2.56 -19.65 -16.24
N ARG A 107 -3.55 -18.76 -16.39
CA ARG A 107 -3.54 -17.43 -15.77
C ARG A 107 -3.84 -17.50 -14.29
N ARG A 108 -4.74 -18.39 -13.86
CA ARG A 108 -5.03 -18.63 -12.43
C ARG A 108 -3.79 -19.10 -11.68
N ALA A 109 -3.05 -20.06 -12.25
CA ALA A 109 -1.79 -20.54 -11.69
C ALA A 109 -0.73 -19.43 -11.61
N ALA A 110 -0.64 -18.57 -12.65
CA ALA A 110 0.26 -17.41 -12.64
C ALA A 110 -0.10 -16.41 -11.52
N VAL A 111 -1.39 -16.06 -11.37
CA VAL A 111 -1.87 -15.18 -10.30
C VAL A 111 -1.59 -15.79 -8.92
N GLY A 112 -1.84 -17.09 -8.73
CA GLY A 112 -1.56 -17.76 -7.47
C GLY A 112 -0.06 -17.83 -7.11
N ARG A 113 0.83 -17.98 -8.10
CA ARG A 113 2.28 -17.87 -7.89
C ARG A 113 2.70 -16.45 -7.52
N ALA A 114 2.19 -15.45 -8.24
CA ALA A 114 2.46 -14.04 -7.94
C ALA A 114 1.97 -13.66 -6.54
N ALA A 115 0.76 -14.07 -6.15
CA ALA A 115 0.20 -13.82 -4.83
C ALA A 115 1.05 -14.43 -3.71
N ARG A 116 1.53 -15.67 -3.89
CA ARG A 116 2.45 -16.32 -2.93
C ARG A 116 3.81 -15.63 -2.87
N GLY A 117 4.36 -15.25 -4.03
CA GLY A 117 5.62 -14.49 -4.09
C GLY A 117 5.52 -13.16 -3.35
N TRP A 118 4.46 -12.39 -3.59
CA TRP A 118 4.19 -11.15 -2.87
C TRP A 118 3.95 -11.37 -1.37
N ALA A 119 3.20 -12.41 -0.99
CA ALA A 119 3.00 -12.74 0.41
C ALA A 119 4.34 -13.06 1.11
N ALA A 120 5.21 -13.84 0.46
CA ALA A 120 6.55 -14.14 0.98
C ALA A 120 7.39 -12.87 1.13
N VAL A 121 7.40 -11.97 0.14
CA VAL A 121 8.10 -10.68 0.23
C VAL A 121 7.59 -9.86 1.41
N VAL A 122 6.27 -9.70 1.55
CA VAL A 122 5.66 -8.94 2.66
C VAL A 122 6.01 -9.55 4.02
N VAL A 123 5.96 -10.88 4.15
CA VAL A 123 6.34 -11.57 5.39
C VAL A 123 7.83 -11.39 5.68
N CYS A 124 8.71 -11.57 4.70
CA CYS A 124 10.15 -11.36 4.87
C CYS A 124 10.50 -9.93 5.30
N LEU A 125 9.90 -8.91 4.65
CA LEU A 125 10.10 -7.50 5.02
C LEU A 125 9.54 -7.21 6.42
N GLY A 126 8.39 -7.77 6.77
CA GLY A 126 7.80 -7.63 8.11
C GLY A 126 8.64 -8.29 9.19
N LEU A 127 9.18 -9.49 8.93
CA LEU A 127 10.11 -10.17 9.84
C LEU A 127 11.41 -9.40 9.98
N TRP A 128 11.97 -8.84 8.90
CA TRP A 128 13.14 -7.99 8.96
C TRP A 128 12.92 -6.78 9.89
N GLU A 129 11.86 -6.01 9.66
CA GLU A 129 11.51 -4.85 10.50
C GLU A 129 11.30 -5.27 11.97
N LEU A 130 10.60 -6.38 12.20
CA LEU A 130 10.35 -6.90 13.54
C LEU A 130 11.66 -7.29 14.24
N THR A 131 12.56 -8.02 13.57
CA THR A 131 13.85 -8.43 14.13
C THR A 131 14.75 -7.24 14.41
N ALA A 132 14.86 -6.29 13.46
CA ALA A 132 15.64 -5.07 13.64
C ALA A 132 15.17 -4.27 14.88
N PHE A 133 13.86 -4.17 15.08
CA PHE A 133 13.29 -3.39 16.16
C PHE A 133 13.26 -4.11 17.52
N THR A 134 12.84 -5.38 17.55
CA THR A 134 12.59 -6.11 18.80
C THR A 134 13.82 -6.81 19.35
N VAL A 135 14.59 -7.49 18.50
CA VAL A 135 15.71 -8.32 18.94
C VAL A 135 16.95 -7.47 19.16
N ILE A 136 17.22 -6.50 18.30
CA ILE A 136 18.54 -5.86 18.28
C ILE A 136 18.55 -4.53 19.00
N ARG A 137 17.53 -3.68 18.76
CA ARG A 137 17.43 -2.36 19.40
C ARG A 137 17.19 -2.42 20.91
N ARG A 138 16.56 -3.49 21.42
CA ARG A 138 16.33 -3.68 22.87
C ARG A 138 17.46 -4.41 23.59
N SER A 139 18.24 -5.24 22.89
CA SER A 139 19.26 -6.10 23.52
C SER A 139 20.66 -5.50 23.55
N ALA A 140 20.92 -4.45 22.76
CA ALA A 140 22.20 -3.74 22.76
C ALA A 140 22.00 -2.22 22.67
N PRO A 141 21.63 -1.55 23.78
CA PRO A 141 21.64 -0.08 23.81
C PRO A 141 23.09 0.40 23.69
N GLY A 142 23.51 0.78 22.48
CA GLY A 142 24.85 1.29 22.17
C GLY A 142 25.71 0.45 21.23
N GLY A 143 25.23 -0.70 20.74
CA GLY A 143 25.90 -1.46 19.68
C GLY A 143 25.49 -1.01 18.27
N ASP A 144 26.25 -1.40 17.24
CA ASP A 144 25.89 -1.21 15.83
C ASP A 144 24.59 -1.97 15.50
N VAL A 145 23.46 -1.28 15.60
CA VAL A 145 22.14 -1.83 15.26
C VAL A 145 22.05 -1.90 13.74
N PRO A 146 21.79 -3.09 13.13
CA PRO A 146 21.59 -3.18 11.71
C PRO A 146 20.38 -2.34 11.29
N PRO A 147 20.49 -1.60 10.18
CA PRO A 147 19.50 -0.61 9.80
C PRO A 147 18.15 -1.27 9.50
N SER A 148 17.06 -0.60 9.91
CA SER A 148 15.73 -0.96 9.42
C SER A 148 15.66 -0.77 7.89
N ILE A 149 14.68 -1.36 7.21
CA ILE A 149 14.50 -1.11 5.77
C ILE A 149 14.26 0.37 5.53
N SER A 150 13.56 1.02 6.46
CA SER A 150 13.36 2.47 6.43
C SER A 150 14.68 3.24 6.49
N ASP A 151 15.63 2.81 7.32
CA ASP A 151 16.95 3.44 7.43
C ASP A 151 17.80 3.22 6.17
N VAL A 152 17.74 2.01 5.59
CA VAL A 152 18.43 1.67 4.33
C VAL A 152 17.90 2.53 3.18
N LEU A 153 16.59 2.77 3.14
CA LEU A 153 15.96 3.55 2.07
C LEU A 153 15.97 5.06 2.34
N SER A 154 16.22 5.50 3.59
CA SER A 154 16.21 6.92 3.95
C SER A 154 17.07 7.79 3.04
N PRO A 155 18.32 7.43 2.67
CA PRO A 155 19.12 8.25 1.76
C PRO A 155 18.44 8.50 0.40
N VAL A 156 17.71 7.52 -0.11
CA VAL A 156 16.94 7.65 -1.36
C VAL A 156 15.77 8.61 -1.15
N PHE A 157 15.05 8.47 -0.03
CA PHE A 157 13.93 9.34 0.34
C PHE A 157 14.33 10.74 0.79
N ASP A 158 15.57 10.96 1.21
CA ASP A 158 16.06 12.29 1.60
C ASP A 158 16.54 13.08 0.38
N SER A 159 16.92 12.39 -0.70
CA SER A 159 17.25 13.03 -1.96
C SER A 159 15.98 13.43 -2.74
N ALA A 160 15.89 14.68 -3.19
CA ALA A 160 14.79 15.14 -4.04
C ALA A 160 14.69 14.30 -5.34
N ALA A 161 15.83 13.91 -5.91
CA ALA A 161 15.88 13.05 -7.09
C ALA A 161 15.33 11.64 -6.82
N GLY A 162 15.74 11.00 -5.71
CA GLY A 162 15.24 9.68 -5.33
C GLY A 162 13.75 9.69 -5.03
N ARG A 163 13.26 10.71 -4.32
CA ARG A 163 11.81 10.92 -4.14
C ARG A 163 11.08 11.10 -5.46
N ALA A 164 11.59 11.95 -6.36
CA ALA A 164 10.98 12.18 -7.65
C ALA A 164 10.84 10.88 -8.45
N VAL A 165 11.89 10.06 -8.49
CA VAL A 165 11.87 8.76 -9.17
C VAL A 165 10.86 7.81 -8.52
N LEU A 166 10.87 7.68 -7.19
CA LEU A 166 9.98 6.76 -6.48
C LEU A 166 8.50 7.17 -6.59
N VAL A 167 8.19 8.44 -6.38
CA VAL A 167 6.81 8.96 -6.53
C VAL A 167 6.36 8.85 -7.98
N GLY A 168 7.23 9.15 -8.95
CA GLY A 168 6.93 9.01 -10.37
C GLY A 168 6.61 7.55 -10.73
N ALA A 169 7.44 6.60 -10.29
CA ALA A 169 7.20 5.18 -10.48
C ALA A 169 5.90 4.72 -9.82
N TRP A 170 5.59 5.21 -8.61
CA TRP A 170 4.35 4.90 -7.89
C TRP A 170 3.11 5.42 -8.62
N LEU A 171 3.13 6.68 -9.10
CA LEU A 171 2.04 7.26 -9.87
C LEU A 171 1.84 6.54 -11.21
N LEU A 172 2.93 6.18 -11.91
CA LEU A 172 2.87 5.42 -13.15
C LEU A 172 2.31 4.01 -12.95
N ALA A 173 2.72 3.32 -11.88
CA ALA A 173 2.17 2.01 -11.52
C ALA A 173 0.67 2.12 -11.19
N GLY A 174 0.28 3.11 -10.40
CA GLY A 174 -1.14 3.39 -10.09
C GLY A 174 -1.95 3.67 -11.35
N TYR A 175 -1.45 4.52 -12.24
CA TYR A 175 -2.08 4.79 -13.53
C TYR A 175 -2.21 3.53 -14.40
N ALA A 176 -1.17 2.70 -14.49
CA ALA A 176 -1.20 1.47 -15.27
C ALA A 176 -2.23 0.46 -14.73
N LEU A 177 -2.34 0.34 -13.40
CA LEU A 177 -3.34 -0.49 -12.74
C LEU A 177 -4.75 0.02 -12.99
N LEU A 178 -4.96 1.33 -12.82
CA LEU A 178 -6.23 2.01 -13.08
C LEU A 178 -6.65 1.83 -14.54
N ARG A 179 -5.77 2.11 -15.51
CA ARG A 179 -6.08 1.96 -16.93
C ARG A 179 -6.53 0.54 -17.27
N ARG A 180 -5.83 -0.48 -16.74
CA ARG A 180 -6.23 -1.90 -16.93
C ARG A 180 -7.57 -2.23 -16.28
N ALA A 181 -7.89 -1.61 -15.15
CA ALA A 181 -9.19 -1.79 -14.50
C ALA A 181 -10.32 -1.10 -15.30
N GLY A 182 -10.02 0.03 -15.96
CA GLY A 182 -10.94 0.73 -16.85
C GLY A 182 -11.20 -0.02 -18.16
N GLU A 183 -10.17 -0.61 -18.78
CA GLU A 183 -10.27 -1.37 -20.06
C GLU A 183 -11.06 -2.69 -19.95
N ARG A 184 -11.23 -3.22 -18.73
CA ARG A 184 -12.03 -4.43 -18.47
C ARG A 184 -13.52 -4.16 -18.26
N ARG A 185 -13.93 -2.89 -18.28
CA ARG A 185 -15.33 -2.47 -18.20
C ARG A 185 -15.90 -2.35 -19.61
#